data_AF-A0A432IEC4-F1
#
_entry.id   AF-A0A432IEC4-F1
#
_cell.length_a   1.000
_cell.length_b   1.000
_cell.length_c   1.000
_cell.angle_alpha   90.00
_cell.angle_beta   90.00
_cell.angle_gamma   90.00
#
_symmetry.space_group_name_H-M   'P 1'
#
loop_
_entity.id
_entity.type
_entity.pdbx_description
1 polymer ?
#
loop_
_entity_poly.entity_id
_entity_poly.type
_entity_poly.pdbx_seq_one_letter_code
_entity_poly.pdbx_strand_id
1 'polypeptide(L)'
;MNKNYLTSTLIKASKLSVKKIFLSITFLFFISFAFAQSTITITTTSNFVAWNVSYSNPSSGLVWTAVGPGVNLTTPQTFTPTFNLTPNTTNGIVTISTTDTPANFAGITIFQADNPVGLEITSIDVTDLPNLEDLRLTDNLLTSIDLSGNPNLKLLNLKRNDLNTIDLSANPLLEEIYLDANQNIASLDISNNPNLRVLSAAALLNINSLDISNNPELINLNLAFVPLTSTSIDNILNQLDAFGKLNGNLDLQNTTGGV
;
A
#
# COMPACT_ATOMS: atom_id res chain seq x y z
N MET A 1 -19.62 -102.66 -8.50
CA MET A 1 -19.77 -102.45 -7.05
C MET A 1 -19.60 -100.95 -6.80
N ASN A 2 -20.71 -100.20 -6.63
CA ASN A 2 -21.21 -99.61 -5.35
C ASN A 2 -20.23 -98.57 -4.77
N LYS A 3 -20.60 -97.34 -4.36
CA LYS A 3 -21.86 -96.58 -4.33
C LYS A 3 -21.49 -95.13 -3.91
N ASN A 4 -22.25 -94.14 -4.39
CA ASN A 4 -22.21 -92.74 -3.98
C ASN A 4 -22.40 -92.52 -2.47
N TYR A 5 -21.79 -91.47 -1.93
CA TYR A 5 -22.46 -90.54 -1.01
C TYR A 5 -22.17 -89.09 -1.43
N LEU A 6 -23.20 -88.46 -1.96
CA LEU A 6 -23.39 -87.00 -2.06
C LEU A 6 -24.05 -86.51 -0.76
N THR A 7 -23.68 -85.30 -0.32
CA THR A 7 -24.51 -84.18 0.19
C THR A 7 -23.54 -83.16 0.84
N SER A 8 -23.63 -81.83 0.76
CA SER A 8 -24.64 -80.86 0.30
C SER A 8 -23.93 -79.48 0.17
N THR A 9 -23.98 -78.77 -0.96
CA THR A 9 -24.92 -77.68 -1.31
C THR A 9 -24.82 -76.39 -0.47
N LEU A 10 -24.41 -75.26 -1.12
CA LEU A 10 -24.85 -73.85 -1.01
C LEU A 10 -23.70 -72.90 -1.39
N ILE A 11 -23.51 -72.53 -2.66
CA ILE A 11 -24.13 -71.38 -3.35
C ILE A 11 -24.20 -70.11 -2.49
N LYS A 12 -23.25 -69.18 -2.70
CA LYS A 12 -23.55 -67.78 -3.03
C LYS A 12 -22.33 -67.05 -3.60
N ALA A 13 -22.38 -66.80 -4.90
CA ALA A 13 -21.73 -65.66 -5.50
C ALA A 13 -22.48 -64.38 -5.09
N SER A 14 -21.76 -63.31 -4.73
CA SER A 14 -22.25 -61.95 -4.90
C SER A 14 -21.08 -60.95 -4.94
N LYS A 15 -20.76 -60.51 -6.18
CA LYS A 15 -20.39 -59.14 -6.57
C LYS A 15 -19.81 -58.20 -5.50
N LEU A 16 -18.51 -57.91 -5.59
CA LEU A 16 -17.84 -56.59 -5.44
C LEU A 16 -16.33 -56.88 -5.26
N SER A 17 -15.37 -56.38 -6.02
CA SER A 17 -15.34 -55.44 -7.13
C SER A 17 -13.96 -55.59 -7.78
N VAL A 18 -13.95 -55.53 -9.11
CA VAL A 18 -12.81 -55.14 -9.94
C VAL A 18 -12.02 -54.00 -9.26
N LYS A 19 -10.69 -54.13 -9.16
CA LYS A 19 -9.66 -53.10 -8.91
C LYS A 19 -8.67 -53.49 -7.80
N LYS A 20 -7.74 -54.39 -8.12
CA LYS A 20 -6.34 -54.24 -7.67
C LYS A 20 -5.41 -54.58 -8.83
N ILE A 21 -5.66 -53.90 -9.95
CA ILE A 21 -4.62 -53.66 -10.95
C ILE A 21 -3.64 -52.72 -10.24
N PHE A 22 -2.45 -53.23 -9.95
CA PHE A 22 -1.28 -52.43 -9.59
C PHE A 22 -0.93 -51.55 -10.79
N LEU A 23 -1.67 -50.46 -10.96
CA LEU A 23 -1.23 -49.32 -11.74
C LEU A 23 -0.42 -48.47 -10.79
N SER A 24 0.87 -48.32 -11.09
CA SER A 24 1.77 -47.39 -10.42
C SER A 24 1.21 -45.99 -10.59
N ILE A 25 0.34 -45.56 -9.66
CA ILE A 25 -0.11 -44.18 -9.55
C ILE A 25 1.09 -43.43 -9.00
N THR A 26 1.87 -42.82 -9.89
CA THR A 26 2.69 -41.66 -9.57
C THR A 26 1.73 -40.68 -8.91
N PHE A 27 1.74 -40.62 -7.59
CA PHE A 27 0.99 -39.66 -6.82
C PHE A 27 1.72 -38.33 -7.02
N LEU A 28 1.47 -37.68 -8.16
CA LEU A 28 1.74 -36.26 -8.30
C LEU A 28 0.84 -35.58 -7.27
N PHE A 29 1.38 -35.33 -6.08
CA PHE A 29 0.83 -34.33 -5.20
C PHE A 29 0.89 -33.01 -5.97
N PHE A 30 -0.19 -32.70 -6.70
CA PHE A 30 -0.53 -31.31 -6.95
C PHE A 30 -0.90 -30.75 -5.58
N ILE A 31 0.12 -30.33 -4.82
CA ILE A 31 -0.09 -29.28 -3.83
C ILE A 31 -0.52 -28.09 -4.68
N SER A 32 -1.82 -27.90 -4.80
CA SER A 32 -2.37 -26.64 -5.23
C SER A 32 -1.92 -25.64 -4.18
N PHE A 33 -0.75 -25.04 -4.37
CA PHE A 33 -0.44 -23.78 -3.73
C PHE A 33 -1.48 -22.83 -4.30
N ALA A 34 -2.58 -22.66 -3.57
CA ALA A 34 -3.41 -21.49 -3.75
C ALA A 34 -2.53 -20.32 -3.32
N PHE A 35 -1.78 -19.76 -4.28
CA PHE A 35 -1.15 -18.47 -4.07
C PHE A 35 -2.30 -17.51 -3.75
N ALA A 36 -2.27 -16.90 -2.57
CA ALA A 36 -3.17 -15.80 -2.29
C ALA A 36 -2.98 -14.78 -3.41
N GLN A 37 -4.05 -14.46 -4.12
CA GLN A 37 -4.00 -13.46 -5.16
C GLN A 37 -3.77 -12.13 -4.46
N SER A 38 -2.62 -11.50 -4.68
CA SER A 38 -2.38 -10.16 -4.16
C SER A 38 -3.41 -9.21 -4.78
N THR A 39 -4.04 -8.40 -3.93
CA THR A 39 -5.01 -7.39 -4.34
C THR A 39 -4.73 -6.08 -3.62
N ILE A 40 -4.74 -4.96 -4.33
CA ILE A 40 -4.83 -3.63 -3.71
C ILE A 40 -6.32 -3.34 -3.58
N THR A 41 -6.79 -3.14 -2.35
CA THR A 41 -8.19 -2.76 -2.10
C THR A 41 -8.25 -1.28 -1.76
N ILE A 42 -9.10 -0.55 -2.46
CA ILE A 42 -9.38 0.86 -2.22
C ILE A 42 -10.86 0.98 -1.85
N THR A 43 -11.15 1.69 -0.76
CA THR A 43 -12.53 2.00 -0.34
C THR A 43 -12.79 3.47 -0.58
N THR A 44 -13.94 3.79 -1.17
CA THR A 44 -14.39 5.14 -1.50
C THR A 44 -15.77 5.46 -0.90
N THR A 45 -16.04 6.74 -0.66
CA THR A 45 -17.34 7.23 -0.15
C THR A 45 -18.42 7.36 -1.24
N SER A 46 -18.03 7.38 -2.52
CA SER A 46 -18.96 7.55 -3.64
C SER A 46 -18.70 6.60 -4.78
N ASN A 47 -19.76 6.34 -5.55
CA ASN A 47 -19.72 5.71 -6.87
C ASN A 47 -19.25 6.66 -7.98
N PHE A 48 -18.63 7.78 -7.60
CA PHE A 48 -18.20 8.82 -8.54
C PHE A 48 -17.02 8.33 -9.39
N VAL A 49 -16.90 8.90 -10.59
CA VAL A 49 -16.34 8.20 -11.77
C VAL A 49 -15.05 8.86 -12.26
N ALA A 50 -14.54 9.90 -11.60
CA ALA A 50 -13.56 10.84 -12.17
C ALA A 50 -12.17 10.81 -11.50
N TRP A 51 -11.80 9.68 -10.92
CA TRP A 51 -10.53 9.47 -10.23
C TRP A 51 -9.53 8.73 -11.10
N ASN A 52 -8.28 9.18 -11.03
CA ASN A 52 -7.16 8.63 -11.80
C ASN A 52 -6.25 7.88 -10.83
N VAL A 53 -6.10 6.57 -11.04
CA VAL A 53 -5.07 5.78 -10.37
C VAL A 53 -3.96 5.52 -11.38
N SER A 54 -2.77 6.06 -11.14
CA SER A 54 -1.60 5.73 -11.95
C SER A 54 -0.60 4.89 -11.16
N TYR A 55 -0.05 3.87 -11.81
CA TYR A 55 1.07 3.11 -11.28
C TYR A 55 2.07 2.80 -12.38
N SER A 56 3.35 2.64 -12.04
CA SER A 56 4.38 2.34 -13.03
C SER A 56 5.27 1.19 -12.61
N ASN A 57 5.76 0.48 -13.63
CA ASN A 57 6.83 -0.50 -13.48
C ASN A 57 8.10 -0.01 -14.20
N PRO A 58 9.19 0.29 -13.46
CA PRO A 58 10.40 0.83 -14.03
C PRO A 58 11.13 -0.20 -14.90
N SER A 59 10.86 -1.51 -14.71
CA SER A 59 11.37 -2.58 -15.57
C SER A 59 10.80 -2.53 -16.98
N SER A 60 9.58 -2.02 -17.14
CA SER A 60 8.91 -1.91 -18.44
C SER A 60 8.82 -0.48 -18.97
N GLY A 61 9.10 0.53 -18.13
CA GLY A 61 8.97 1.95 -18.49
C GLY A 61 7.52 2.39 -18.76
N LEU A 62 6.54 1.55 -18.44
CA LEU A 62 5.13 1.81 -18.69
C LEU A 62 4.48 2.46 -17.45
N VAL A 63 3.87 3.62 -17.68
CA VAL A 63 2.93 4.25 -16.73
C VAL A 63 1.53 3.81 -17.12
N TRP A 64 0.86 3.11 -16.21
CA TRP A 64 -0.51 2.66 -16.37
C TRP A 64 -1.40 3.63 -15.63
N THR A 65 -2.37 4.21 -16.35
CA THR A 65 -3.39 5.05 -15.73
C THR A 65 -4.73 4.34 -15.87
N ALA A 66 -5.33 3.97 -14.73
CA ALA A 66 -6.67 3.44 -14.67
C ALA A 66 -7.62 4.58 -14.25
N VAL A 67 -8.68 4.83 -15.04
CA VAL A 67 -9.59 5.97 -14.88
C VAL A 67 -11.03 5.48 -14.77
N GLY A 68 -11.55 5.28 -13.55
CA GLY A 68 -12.99 5.11 -13.24
C GLY A 68 -13.84 4.10 -14.06
N PRO A 69 -15.14 3.89 -13.73
CA PRO A 69 -15.98 2.95 -14.47
C PRO A 69 -16.16 3.37 -15.94
N GLY A 70 -15.68 2.52 -16.86
CA GLY A 70 -15.62 2.79 -18.29
C GLY A 70 -14.24 2.53 -18.92
N VAL A 71 -13.21 2.17 -18.13
CA VAL A 71 -11.93 1.69 -18.68
C VAL A 71 -12.15 0.38 -19.44
N ASN A 72 -12.45 0.52 -20.71
CA ASN A 72 -12.26 -0.53 -21.69
C ASN A 72 -10.77 -0.49 -22.03
N LEU A 73 -9.96 -1.35 -21.42
CA LEU A 73 -8.57 -1.59 -21.83
C LEU A 73 -8.60 -2.20 -23.25
N THR A 74 -8.96 -1.42 -24.27
CA THR A 74 -9.15 -1.90 -25.65
C THR A 74 -7.85 -2.19 -26.38
N THR A 75 -6.71 -2.04 -25.71
CA THR A 75 -5.43 -2.52 -26.23
C THR A 75 -4.93 -3.63 -25.33
N PRO A 76 -4.92 -4.89 -25.81
CA PRO A 76 -4.19 -5.97 -25.16
C PRO A 76 -2.72 -5.55 -25.10
N GLN A 77 -2.24 -5.17 -23.93
CA GLN A 77 -0.82 -4.94 -23.73
C GLN A 77 -0.19 -6.32 -23.58
N THR A 78 0.35 -6.79 -24.70
CA THR A 78 1.03 -8.07 -24.80
C THR A 78 2.18 -8.08 -23.79
N PHE A 79 2.07 -8.98 -22.80
CA PHE A 79 2.98 -9.20 -21.67
C PHE A 79 2.78 -8.31 -20.43
N THR A 80 1.67 -8.46 -19.70
CA THR A 80 1.49 -7.87 -18.36
C THR A 80 0.24 -8.41 -17.66
N PRO A 81 0.19 -8.45 -16.31
CA PRO A 81 -1.04 -8.78 -15.59
C PRO A 81 -2.13 -7.79 -15.98
N THR A 82 -3.33 -8.29 -16.25
CA THR A 82 -4.49 -7.42 -16.48
C THR A 82 -4.95 -6.93 -15.11
N PHE A 83 -4.92 -5.62 -14.87
CA PHE A 83 -5.45 -5.03 -13.65
C PHE A 83 -6.96 -4.84 -13.80
N ASN A 84 -7.74 -5.73 -13.18
CA ASN A 84 -9.18 -5.62 -13.21
C ASN A 84 -9.63 -4.63 -12.15
N LEU A 85 -10.27 -3.54 -12.57
CA LEU A 85 -11.06 -2.68 -11.69
C LEU A 85 -12.47 -3.24 -11.61
N THR A 86 -12.93 -3.58 -10.41
CA THR A 86 -14.35 -3.89 -10.20
C THR A 86 -15.15 -2.58 -10.24
N PRO A 87 -16.18 -2.45 -11.11
CA PRO A 87 -17.04 -1.28 -11.12
C PRO A 87 -17.67 -1.05 -9.73
N ASN A 88 -17.72 0.21 -9.31
CA ASN A 88 -18.35 0.65 -8.07
C ASN A 88 -19.88 0.60 -8.19
N THR A 89 -20.45 -0.59 -8.32
CA THR A 89 -21.90 -0.79 -8.53
C THR A 89 -22.65 -1.10 -7.25
N THR A 90 -21.95 -1.42 -6.17
CA THR A 90 -22.55 -1.62 -4.83
C THR A 90 -21.41 -1.52 -3.81
N ASN A 91 -21.40 -0.47 -2.97
CA ASN A 91 -20.58 -0.32 -1.75
C ASN A 91 -19.27 0.49 -1.79
N GLY A 92 -18.92 1.23 -2.85
CA GLY A 92 -17.75 2.12 -2.77
C GLY A 92 -16.38 1.42 -2.81
N ILE A 93 -16.32 0.09 -2.97
CA ILE A 93 -15.04 -0.64 -2.96
C ILE A 93 -14.55 -0.84 -4.39
N VAL A 94 -13.26 -0.57 -4.61
CA VAL A 94 -12.55 -0.76 -5.86
C VAL A 94 -11.34 -1.63 -5.56
N THR A 95 -11.34 -2.83 -6.14
CA THR A 95 -10.20 -3.73 -6.04
C THR A 95 -9.40 -3.66 -7.31
N ILE A 96 -8.08 -3.54 -7.16
CA ILE A 96 -7.09 -3.71 -8.22
C ILE A 96 -6.47 -5.09 -7.99
N SER A 97 -6.66 -6.00 -8.95
CA SER A 97 -6.14 -7.37 -8.89
C SER A 97 -5.37 -7.71 -10.16
N THR A 98 -4.30 -8.50 -10.05
CA THR A 98 -3.58 -9.03 -11.22
C THR A 98 -4.10 -10.40 -11.61
N THR A 99 -4.09 -10.73 -12.91
CA THR A 99 -4.42 -12.07 -13.42
C THR A 99 -3.26 -13.08 -13.37
N ASP A 100 -2.04 -12.64 -13.08
CA ASP A 100 -0.85 -13.49 -13.10
C ASP A 100 -0.72 -14.33 -11.83
N THR A 101 -0.09 -15.51 -11.93
CA THR A 101 0.19 -16.41 -10.80
C THR A 101 1.68 -16.80 -10.75
N PRO A 102 2.42 -16.46 -9.67
CA PRO A 102 2.00 -15.60 -8.58
C PRO A 102 1.75 -14.15 -9.04
N ALA A 103 0.80 -13.49 -8.40
CA ALA A 103 0.46 -12.09 -8.64
C ALA A 103 1.70 -11.22 -8.43
N ASN A 104 2.25 -10.64 -9.50
CA ASN A 104 3.50 -9.88 -9.42
C ASN A 104 3.21 -8.38 -9.28
N PHE A 105 2.83 -7.93 -8.09
CA PHE A 105 2.88 -6.51 -7.75
C PHE A 105 4.29 -6.00 -7.46
N ALA A 106 5.30 -6.88 -7.38
CA ALA A 106 6.69 -6.46 -7.15
C ALA A 106 7.23 -5.56 -8.27
N GLY A 107 6.56 -5.50 -9.43
CA GLY A 107 6.87 -4.53 -10.47
C GLY A 107 6.38 -3.10 -10.19
N ILE A 108 5.44 -2.89 -9.26
CA ILE A 108 4.87 -1.57 -8.96
C ILE A 108 5.84 -0.81 -8.07
N THR A 109 6.37 0.31 -8.57
CA THR A 109 7.26 1.20 -7.78
C THR A 109 6.69 2.59 -7.59
N ILE A 110 5.65 2.97 -8.35
CA ILE A 110 4.93 4.23 -8.18
C ILE A 110 3.46 3.88 -8.08
N PHE A 111 2.77 4.49 -7.12
CA PHE A 111 1.32 4.46 -7.00
C PHE A 111 0.80 5.86 -6.67
N GLN A 112 -0.09 6.37 -7.51
CA GLN A 112 -0.68 7.69 -7.37
C GLN A 112 -2.19 7.61 -7.54
N ALA A 113 -2.93 8.15 -6.58
CA ALA A 113 -4.38 8.29 -6.60
C ALA A 113 -4.80 9.63 -5.97
N ASP A 114 -4.22 10.72 -6.49
CA ASP A 114 -4.59 12.08 -6.09
C ASP A 114 -5.99 12.45 -6.62
N ASN A 115 -6.81 13.15 -5.85
CA ASN A 115 -8.16 13.54 -6.28
C ASN A 115 -8.41 15.06 -6.24
N PRO A 116 -8.30 15.78 -7.37
CA PRO A 116 -8.49 17.22 -7.40
C PRO A 116 -9.96 17.66 -7.34
N VAL A 117 -10.94 16.75 -7.47
CA VAL A 117 -12.37 17.09 -7.64
C VAL A 117 -13.23 16.71 -6.43
N GLY A 118 -12.74 15.86 -5.51
CA GLY A 118 -13.49 15.51 -4.30
C GLY A 118 -12.88 14.41 -3.44
N LEU A 119 -13.23 14.44 -2.16
CA LEU A 119 -12.73 13.60 -1.09
C LEU A 119 -13.38 12.19 -1.11
N GLU A 120 -12.74 11.22 -1.76
CA GLU A 120 -13.38 9.92 -2.00
C GLU A 120 -12.72 8.75 -1.30
N ILE A 121 -11.38 8.61 -1.30
CA ILE A 121 -10.73 7.41 -0.75
C ILE A 121 -10.70 7.47 0.77
N THR A 122 -11.34 6.51 1.44
CA THR A 122 -11.35 6.38 2.91
C THR A 122 -10.35 5.37 3.43
N SER A 123 -9.98 4.38 2.61
CA SER A 123 -8.92 3.43 2.92
C SER A 123 -8.28 2.87 1.65
N ILE A 124 -7.02 2.49 1.78
CA ILE A 124 -6.26 1.77 0.76
C ILE A 124 -5.32 0.77 1.44
N ASP A 125 -5.20 -0.42 0.87
CA ASP A 125 -4.20 -1.43 1.27
C ASP A 125 -3.05 -1.49 0.25
N VAL A 126 -1.87 -1.03 0.67
CA VAL A 126 -0.62 -1.05 -0.11
C VAL A 126 0.42 -2.03 0.45
N THR A 127 0.04 -2.86 1.44
CA THR A 127 0.99 -3.71 2.17
C THR A 127 1.63 -4.80 1.31
N ASP A 128 0.96 -5.18 0.21
CA ASP A 128 1.46 -6.12 -0.80
C ASP A 128 2.33 -5.46 -1.89
N LEU A 129 2.80 -4.22 -1.70
CA LEU A 129 3.67 -3.48 -2.64
C LEU A 129 5.11 -3.31 -2.10
N PRO A 130 5.90 -4.40 -2.02
CA PRO A 130 7.22 -4.38 -1.36
C PRO A 130 8.27 -3.51 -2.06
N ASN A 131 8.08 -3.23 -3.35
CA ASN A 131 8.98 -2.40 -4.16
C ASN A 131 8.44 -0.99 -4.42
N LEU A 132 7.39 -0.57 -3.72
CA LEU A 132 6.85 0.78 -3.84
C LEU A 132 7.88 1.81 -3.37
N GLU A 133 8.23 2.75 -4.25
CA GLU A 133 9.18 3.84 -4.00
C GLU A 133 8.49 5.21 -3.90
N ASP A 134 7.37 5.41 -4.60
CA ASP A 134 6.63 6.68 -4.65
C ASP A 134 5.13 6.41 -4.44
N LEU A 135 4.57 6.97 -3.35
CA LEU A 135 3.16 6.87 -3.01
C LEU A 135 2.53 8.27 -2.89
N ARG A 136 1.49 8.53 -3.69
CA ARG A 136 0.77 9.81 -3.69
C ARG A 136 -0.73 9.60 -3.56
N LEU A 137 -1.31 10.10 -2.48
CA LEU A 137 -2.72 9.96 -2.14
C LEU A 137 -3.29 11.32 -1.69
N THR A 138 -2.87 12.39 -2.36
CA THR A 138 -3.27 13.77 -2.05
C THR A 138 -4.78 13.95 -2.22
N ASP A 139 -5.40 14.76 -1.35
CA ASP A 139 -6.81 15.15 -1.46
C ASP A 139 -7.80 13.97 -1.31
N ASN A 140 -7.64 13.18 -0.25
CA ASN A 140 -8.49 12.04 0.08
C ASN A 140 -9.04 12.11 1.52
N LEU A 141 -9.74 11.07 1.98
CA LEU A 141 -10.35 10.95 3.32
C LEU A 141 -9.69 9.89 4.18
N LEU A 142 -8.38 9.64 3.98
CA LEU A 142 -7.67 8.65 4.75
C LEU A 142 -7.62 9.09 6.21
N THR A 143 -8.07 8.22 7.11
CA THR A 143 -7.96 8.42 8.56
C THR A 143 -6.78 7.66 9.18
N SER A 144 -6.27 6.67 8.44
CA SER A 144 -5.07 5.87 8.72
C SER A 144 -4.54 5.28 7.40
N ILE A 145 -3.29 4.82 7.42
CA ILE A 145 -2.66 4.06 6.35
C ILE A 145 -1.61 3.13 6.95
N ASP A 146 -1.53 1.89 6.47
CA ASP A 146 -0.48 0.93 6.86
C ASP A 146 0.62 0.93 5.79
N LEU A 147 1.83 1.36 6.18
CA LEU A 147 3.01 1.43 5.32
C LEU A 147 4.07 0.37 5.68
N SER A 148 3.73 -0.58 6.56
CA SER A 148 4.67 -1.60 7.06
C SER A 148 5.20 -2.55 5.98
N GLY A 149 4.44 -2.71 4.89
CA GLY A 149 4.81 -3.50 3.72
C GLY A 149 5.66 -2.76 2.67
N ASN A 150 6.01 -1.49 2.89
CA ASN A 150 6.66 -0.64 1.88
C ASN A 150 8.08 -0.17 2.30
N PRO A 151 9.04 -1.08 2.53
CA PRO A 151 10.37 -0.73 3.05
C PRO A 151 11.21 0.10 2.07
N ASN A 152 10.86 0.09 0.79
CA ASN A 152 11.57 0.79 -0.28
C ASN A 152 11.04 2.21 -0.57
N LEU A 153 10.06 2.69 0.22
CA LEU A 153 9.40 3.97 -0.01
C LEU A 153 10.38 5.13 0.18
N LYS A 154 10.47 6.01 -0.83
CA LYS A 154 11.33 7.20 -0.87
C LYS A 154 10.51 8.49 -0.84
N LEU A 155 9.36 8.51 -1.51
CA LEU A 155 8.45 9.65 -1.54
C LEU A 155 7.07 9.23 -1.01
N LEU A 156 6.61 9.95 0.01
CA LEU A 156 5.26 9.80 0.56
C LEU A 156 4.52 11.13 0.52
N ASN A 157 3.43 11.18 -0.23
CA ASN A 157 2.54 12.33 -0.27
C ASN A 157 1.12 11.97 0.15
N LEU A 158 0.73 12.43 1.34
CA LEU A 158 -0.59 12.24 1.95
C LEU A 158 -1.25 13.60 2.28
N LYS A 159 -0.87 14.68 1.58
CA LYS A 159 -1.45 16.02 1.81
C LYS A 159 -2.97 15.99 1.76
N ARG A 160 -3.61 16.80 2.60
CA ARG A 160 -5.07 17.01 2.63
C ARG A 160 -5.84 15.69 2.76
N ASN A 161 -5.51 14.95 3.81
CA ASN A 161 -6.27 13.81 4.33
C ASN A 161 -6.71 14.10 5.77
N ASP A 162 -7.38 13.14 6.42
CA ASP A 162 -7.89 13.24 7.79
C ASP A 162 -7.13 12.30 8.75
N LEU A 163 -5.83 12.09 8.51
CA LEU A 163 -5.02 11.16 9.29
C LEU A 163 -4.95 11.56 10.76
N ASN A 164 -5.15 10.59 11.65
CA ASN A 164 -5.02 10.79 13.10
C ASN A 164 -3.61 10.46 13.60
N THR A 165 -2.96 9.50 12.95
CA THR A 165 -1.61 9.03 13.24
C THR A 165 -0.93 8.62 11.95
N ILE A 166 0.39 8.55 11.99
CA ILE A 166 1.21 7.97 10.92
C ILE A 166 2.38 7.24 11.57
N ASP A 167 2.63 6.00 11.15
CA ASP A 167 3.81 5.22 11.55
C ASP A 167 4.74 5.11 10.34
N LEU A 168 5.96 5.63 10.48
CA LEU A 168 6.99 5.67 9.45
C LEU A 168 8.20 4.79 9.80
N SER A 169 8.11 4.00 10.87
CA SER A 169 9.21 3.19 11.41
C SER A 169 9.69 2.10 10.45
N ALA A 170 8.82 1.63 9.57
CA ALA A 170 9.12 0.62 8.56
C ALA A 170 9.68 1.19 7.24
N ASN A 171 9.85 2.51 7.12
CA ASN A 171 10.19 3.19 5.86
C ASN A 171 11.53 3.96 5.95
N PRO A 172 12.66 3.28 6.22
CA PRO A 172 13.96 3.93 6.50
C PRO A 172 14.59 4.65 5.30
N LEU A 173 14.07 4.40 4.08
CA LEU A 173 14.53 5.00 2.83
C LEU A 173 13.76 6.26 2.44
N LEU A 174 12.83 6.75 3.26
CA LEU A 174 12.10 7.99 2.97
C LEU A 174 13.05 9.19 2.85
N GLU A 175 12.92 9.89 1.72
CA GLU A 175 13.65 11.11 1.38
C GLU A 175 12.72 12.33 1.38
N GLU A 176 11.44 12.14 1.05
CA GLU A 176 10.43 13.20 0.98
C GLU A 176 9.11 12.79 1.63
N ILE A 177 8.65 13.59 2.60
CA ILE A 177 7.38 13.40 3.30
C ILE A 177 6.53 14.66 3.18
N TYR A 178 5.29 14.46 2.74
CA TYR A 178 4.29 15.52 2.61
C TYR A 178 3.00 15.15 3.35
N LEU A 179 2.74 15.80 4.47
CA LEU A 179 1.62 15.57 5.40
C LEU A 179 0.73 16.79 5.57
N ASP A 180 0.89 17.84 4.75
CA ASP A 180 0.19 19.11 4.92
C ASP A 180 -1.32 18.93 5.11
N ALA A 181 -1.90 19.69 6.03
CA ALA A 181 -3.33 19.70 6.33
C ALA A 181 -3.93 18.37 6.84
N ASN A 182 -3.14 17.47 7.42
CA ASN A 182 -3.64 16.36 8.24
C ASN A 182 -3.86 16.80 9.70
N GLN A 183 -4.89 17.62 9.93
CA GLN A 183 -5.02 18.42 11.15
C GLN A 183 -5.09 17.58 12.45
N ASN A 184 -5.50 16.31 12.38
CA ASN A 184 -5.70 15.44 13.53
C ASN A 184 -4.42 14.73 14.01
N ILE A 185 -3.31 14.82 13.28
CA ILE A 185 -2.02 14.26 13.73
C ILE A 185 -1.53 15.03 14.95
N ALA A 186 -1.42 14.34 16.09
CA ALA A 186 -0.98 14.92 17.37
C ALA A 186 0.51 14.66 17.68
N SER A 187 1.15 13.73 16.97
CA SER A 187 2.57 13.40 17.13
C SER A 187 3.13 12.93 15.80
N LEU A 188 4.38 13.31 15.51
CA LEU A 188 5.11 12.88 14.33
C LEU A 188 6.50 12.41 14.76
N ASP A 189 6.74 11.10 14.62
CA ASP A 189 8.06 10.50 14.83
C ASP A 189 8.70 10.22 13.46
N ILE A 190 9.84 10.85 13.23
CA ILE A 190 10.66 10.71 12.01
C ILE A 190 12.06 10.19 12.34
N SER A 191 12.28 9.66 13.55
CA SER A 191 13.59 9.21 14.03
C SER A 191 14.16 8.04 13.22
N ASN A 192 13.30 7.27 12.55
CA ASN A 192 13.68 6.14 11.71
C ASN A 192 13.92 6.52 10.24
N ASN A 193 13.90 7.81 9.88
CA ASN A 193 14.02 8.28 8.49
C ASN A 193 15.31 9.12 8.30
N PRO A 194 16.51 8.54 8.42
CA PRO A 194 17.77 9.30 8.42
C PRO A 194 18.11 9.96 7.08
N ASN A 195 17.51 9.48 5.99
CA ASN A 195 17.69 10.02 4.64
C ASN A 195 16.71 11.15 4.29
N LEU A 196 15.87 11.58 5.24
CA LEU A 196 14.83 12.57 5.00
C LEU A 196 15.44 13.93 4.66
N ARG A 197 15.12 14.44 3.47
CA ARG A 197 15.60 15.72 2.92
C ARG A 197 14.51 16.79 2.89
N VAL A 198 13.27 16.36 2.72
CA VAL A 198 12.08 17.24 2.63
C VAL A 198 11.01 16.76 3.60
N LEU A 199 10.60 17.64 4.50
CA LEU A 199 9.42 17.47 5.34
C LEU A 199 8.48 18.67 5.16
N SER A 200 7.28 18.41 4.63
CA SER A 200 6.19 19.37 4.62
C SER A 200 5.08 18.88 5.53
N ALA A 201 4.92 19.55 6.66
CA ALA A 201 3.97 19.22 7.71
C ALA A 201 3.19 20.49 8.12
N ALA A 202 2.85 21.33 7.14
CA ALA A 202 2.09 22.54 7.40
C ALA A 202 0.68 22.21 7.91
N ALA A 203 0.16 23.04 8.81
CA ALA A 203 -1.17 22.89 9.40
C ALA A 203 -1.42 21.55 10.11
N LEU A 204 -0.38 20.94 10.71
CA LEU A 204 -0.55 19.90 11.74
C LEU A 204 -0.87 20.58 13.08
N LEU A 205 -2.16 20.83 13.31
CA LEU A 205 -2.65 21.74 14.36
C LEU A 205 -2.54 21.20 15.79
N ASN A 206 -2.10 19.95 15.97
CA ASN A 206 -1.99 19.31 17.28
C ASN A 206 -0.54 18.97 17.66
N ILE A 207 0.45 19.42 16.87
CA ILE A 207 1.88 19.22 17.15
C ILE A 207 2.47 20.45 17.83
N ASN A 208 3.04 20.26 19.03
CA ASN A 208 3.68 21.32 19.82
C ASN A 208 5.21 21.20 19.91
N SER A 209 5.75 20.06 19.48
CA SER A 209 7.18 19.80 19.42
C SER A 209 7.51 18.84 18.28
N LEU A 210 8.70 18.98 17.71
CA LEU A 210 9.26 18.09 16.70
C LEU A 210 10.75 17.92 16.97
N ASP A 211 11.21 16.67 17.03
CA ASP A 211 12.63 16.34 17.10
C ASP A 211 13.14 15.95 15.72
N ILE A 212 14.16 16.66 15.22
CA ILE A 212 14.82 16.36 13.94
C ILE A 212 16.25 15.82 14.13
N SER A 213 16.62 15.42 15.36
CA SER A 213 17.99 15.00 15.72
C SER A 213 18.54 13.84 14.88
N ASN A 214 17.66 12.97 14.39
CA ASN A 214 18.00 11.80 13.58
C ASN A 214 17.84 12.04 12.06
N ASN A 215 17.63 13.29 11.63
CA ASN A 215 17.40 13.64 10.22
C ASN A 215 18.47 14.62 9.70
N PRO A 216 19.76 14.23 9.69
CA PRO A 216 20.86 15.14 9.35
C PRO A 216 20.84 15.65 7.90
N GLU A 217 20.08 15.00 7.02
CA GLU A 217 19.95 15.39 5.60
C GLU A 217 18.82 16.38 5.32
N LEU A 218 18.07 16.81 6.35
CA LEU A 218 16.93 17.70 6.19
C LEU A 218 17.37 19.09 5.70
N ILE A 219 16.86 19.51 4.55
CA ILE A 219 17.20 20.79 3.89
C ILE A 219 15.95 21.64 3.66
N ASN A 220 14.80 21.00 3.44
CA ASN A 220 13.53 21.69 3.26
C ASN A 220 12.56 21.27 4.37
N LEU A 221 12.19 22.23 5.23
CA LEU A 221 11.32 22.01 6.36
C LEU A 221 10.20 23.06 6.35
N ASN A 222 8.98 22.62 6.08
CA ASN A 222 7.79 23.45 6.15
C ASN A 222 6.91 23.02 7.32
N LEU A 223 6.84 23.89 8.33
CA LEU A 223 6.02 23.73 9.54
C LEU A 223 5.08 24.92 9.71
N ALA A 224 4.70 25.58 8.60
CA ALA A 224 3.78 26.70 8.66
C ALA A 224 2.47 26.30 9.35
N PHE A 225 1.92 27.17 10.19
CA PHE A 225 0.69 26.93 10.96
C PHE A 225 0.74 25.76 11.95
N VAL A 226 1.93 25.26 12.32
CA VAL A 226 2.09 24.26 13.39
C VAL A 226 2.25 24.98 14.73
N PRO A 227 1.48 24.65 15.79
CA PRO A 227 1.55 25.36 17.07
C PRO A 227 2.75 24.92 17.93
N LEU A 228 3.95 24.99 17.37
CA LEU A 228 5.20 24.70 18.06
C LEU A 228 5.40 25.63 19.26
N THR A 229 6.03 25.11 20.31
CA THR A 229 6.56 25.94 21.41
C THR A 229 7.84 26.65 20.98
N SER A 230 8.18 27.77 21.63
CA SER A 230 9.45 28.48 21.39
C SER A 230 10.66 27.57 21.56
N THR A 231 10.65 26.73 22.61
CA THR A 231 11.71 25.74 22.86
C THR A 231 11.85 24.74 21.72
N SER A 232 10.74 24.30 21.11
CA SER A 232 10.82 23.40 19.96
C SER A 232 11.41 24.11 18.75
N ILE A 233 11.09 25.37 18.52
CA ILE A 233 11.67 26.17 17.44
C ILE A 233 13.18 26.32 17.66
N ASP A 234 13.61 26.70 18.86
CA ASP A 234 15.02 26.82 19.22
C ASP A 234 15.78 25.50 18.99
N ASN A 235 15.18 24.37 19.39
CA ASN A 235 15.78 23.05 19.17
C ASN A 235 15.94 22.74 17.67
N ILE A 236 14.91 22.99 16.86
CA ILE A 236 14.97 22.80 15.40
C ILE A 236 16.08 23.66 14.80
N LEU A 237 16.16 24.95 15.17
CA LEU A 237 17.19 25.87 14.66
C LEU A 237 18.61 25.41 15.03
N ASN A 238 18.81 25.00 16.29
CA ASN A 238 20.10 24.47 16.74
C ASN A 238 20.49 23.17 16.01
N GLN A 239 19.52 22.29 15.76
CA GLN A 239 19.76 21.04 15.02
C GLN A 239 20.12 21.33 13.56
N LEU A 240 19.38 22.22 12.88
CA LEU A 240 19.69 22.64 11.51
C LEU A 240 21.06 23.30 11.39
N ASP A 241 21.48 24.11 12.37
CA ASP A 241 22.83 24.68 12.43
C ASP A 241 23.90 23.59 12.61
N ALA A 242 23.68 22.65 13.52
CA ALA A 242 24.58 21.51 13.73
C ALA A 242 24.73 20.63 12.47
N PHE A 243 23.69 20.54 11.64
CA PHE A 243 23.74 19.84 10.35
C PHE A 243 24.36 20.68 9.22
N GLY A 244 24.63 21.97 9.45
CA GLY A 244 25.09 22.90 8.41
C GLY A 244 24.01 23.22 7.37
N LYS A 245 22.72 23.17 7.75
CA LYS A 245 21.55 23.27 6.88
C LYS A 245 20.73 24.56 7.08
N LEU A 246 21.23 25.55 7.82
CA LEU A 246 20.53 26.85 8.02
C LEU A 246 20.21 27.61 6.72
N ASN A 247 20.92 27.33 5.62
CA ASN A 247 20.66 27.92 4.30
C ASN A 247 19.55 27.19 3.52
N GLY A 248 18.93 26.16 4.11
CA GLY A 248 17.81 25.43 3.55
C GLY A 248 16.51 26.25 3.52
N ASN A 249 15.46 25.67 2.93
CA ASN A 249 14.14 26.30 2.94
C ASN A 249 13.44 25.95 4.25
N LEU A 250 13.38 26.90 5.18
CA LEU A 250 12.66 26.78 6.44
C LEU A 250 11.44 27.69 6.44
N ASP A 251 10.25 27.12 6.57
CA ASP A 251 9.00 27.87 6.75
C ASP A 251 8.39 27.58 8.13
N LEU A 252 8.43 28.61 8.99
CA LEU A 252 7.85 28.61 10.33
C LEU A 252 6.71 29.64 10.46
N GLN A 253 6.14 30.10 9.33
CA GLN A 253 5.10 31.12 9.36
C GLN A 253 3.91 30.69 10.21
N ASN A 254 3.40 31.61 11.04
CA ASN A 254 2.23 31.39 11.89
C ASN A 254 2.37 30.20 12.86
N THR A 255 3.60 29.84 13.24
CA THR A 255 3.85 28.97 14.39
C THR A 255 3.62 29.74 15.69
N THR A 256 3.06 29.11 16.73
CA THR A 256 2.68 29.80 17.98
C THR A 256 3.86 30.07 18.92
N GLY A 257 5.05 29.58 18.57
CA GLY A 257 6.26 29.64 19.39
C GLY A 257 7.09 30.92 19.22
N GLY A 258 6.70 31.80 18.29
CA GLY A 258 7.41 33.06 18.01
C GLY A 258 8.63 32.87 17.12
N VAL A 259 8.77 33.78 16.15
CA VAL A 259 10.04 34.07 15.46
C VAL A 259 10.64 35.30 16.11
#